data_AF-A0A2T0LEA8-F1
#
_entry.id   AF-A0A2T0LEA8-F1
#
_cell.length_a   1.000
_cell.length_b   1.000
_cell.length_c   1.000
_cell.angle_alpha   90.00
_cell.angle_beta   90.00
_cell.angle_gamma   90.00
#
_symmetry.space_group_name_H-M   'P 1'
#
loop_
_entity.id
_entity.type
_entity.pdbx_description
1 polymer ?
#
loop_
_entity_poly.entity_id
_entity_poly.type
_entity_poly.pdbx_seq_one_letter_code
_entity_poly.pdbx_strand_id
1 'polypeptide(L)'
;MADWSLSDAYTDQKADTIGLEIGPTLYEYLMKESDFATTIQNLRKSVLQERGVYLPAVRIKTGSAEEPNRYIIRIRGRRVADGDLYPPLRFSERHVSDRPAIHPMKRIEGYWTENEGETAREIITAHLRHVLHSRVDELFTYELAVRWLKQARSHIPELVDELKERGMTPGLLWSVVKILLRDRVPIHPFEELLENILDYYISHPPQGYAPPGWTHPHPESIAKFIAEKRKRRIPAKKDTGNVIGFVK
;
A
#
# COMPACT_ATOMS: atom_id res chain seq x y z
N MET A 1 -7.01 3.22 42.98
CA MET A 1 -6.47 3.66 41.68
C MET A 1 -5.82 2.43 41.06
N ALA A 2 -6.34 1.94 39.94
CA ALA A 2 -5.69 0.81 39.26
C ALA A 2 -4.31 1.29 38.78
N ASP A 3 -3.27 0.56 39.13
CA ASP A 3 -1.91 0.84 38.66
C ASP A 3 -1.90 0.66 37.14
N TRP A 4 -1.72 1.76 36.40
CA TRP A 4 -1.55 1.74 34.96
C TRP A 4 -0.22 1.06 34.64
N SER A 5 -0.28 -0.15 34.07
CA SER A 5 0.90 -0.97 33.83
C SER A 5 1.59 -0.66 32.50
N LEU A 6 2.85 -1.08 32.35
CA LEU A 6 3.54 -1.03 31.05
C LEU A 6 2.80 -1.83 29.98
N SER A 7 2.10 -2.90 30.35
CA SER A 7 1.28 -3.69 29.42
C SER A 7 0.08 -2.91 28.92
N ASP A 8 -0.57 -2.13 29.79
CA ASP A 8 -1.68 -1.25 29.42
C ASP A 8 -1.16 -0.14 28.50
N ALA A 9 -0.07 0.52 28.87
CA ALA A 9 0.59 1.54 28.05
C ALA A 9 1.00 1.02 26.66
N TYR A 10 1.52 -0.20 26.57
CA TYR A 10 1.89 -0.81 25.29
C TYR A 10 0.66 -1.17 24.44
N THR A 11 -0.43 -1.58 25.08
CA THR A 11 -1.69 -1.89 24.40
C THR A 11 -2.36 -0.62 23.88
N ASP A 12 -2.34 0.46 24.66
CA ASP A 12 -2.90 1.77 24.28
C ASP A 12 -2.13 2.43 23.12
N GLN A 13 -0.84 2.13 22.96
CA GLN A 13 -0.05 2.57 21.81
C GLN A 13 -0.45 1.88 20.49
N LYS A 14 -1.23 0.80 20.55
CA LYS A 14 -1.58 0.01 19.36
C LYS A 14 -2.60 0.74 18.49
N ALA A 15 -2.09 1.54 17.56
CA ALA A 15 -2.91 2.15 16.53
C ALA A 15 -3.25 1.15 15.40
N ASP A 16 -4.38 1.38 14.74
CA ASP A 16 -4.72 0.66 13.52
C ASP A 16 -3.68 0.93 12.42
N THR A 17 -3.32 -0.11 11.67
CA THR A 17 -2.34 0.02 10.58
C THR A 17 -2.86 0.95 9.47
N ILE A 18 -4.15 0.88 9.17
CA ILE A 18 -4.84 1.76 8.21
C ILE A 18 -6.13 2.26 8.87
N GLY A 19 -6.25 3.56 9.06
CA GLY A 19 -7.44 4.22 9.58
C GLY A 19 -8.01 5.22 8.59
N LEU A 20 -9.34 5.30 8.53
CA LEU A 20 -10.11 6.34 7.86
C LEU A 20 -11.07 6.95 8.88
N GLU A 21 -10.71 8.11 9.41
CA GLU A 21 -11.58 8.89 10.31
C GLU A 21 -12.44 9.83 9.44
N ILE A 22 -13.74 9.89 9.70
CA ILE A 22 -14.69 10.67 8.92
C ILE A 22 -15.60 11.46 9.87
N GLY A 23 -15.65 12.78 9.71
CA GLY A 23 -16.53 13.65 10.50
C GLY A 23 -17.99 13.21 10.44
N PRO A 24 -18.80 13.42 11.50
CA PRO A 24 -20.14 12.86 11.61
C PRO A 24 -21.07 13.10 10.42
N THR A 25 -21.12 14.33 9.89
CA THR A 25 -21.98 14.67 8.74
C THR A 25 -21.57 13.95 7.47
N LEU A 26 -20.27 13.93 7.17
CA LEU A 26 -19.74 13.20 6.02
C LEU A 26 -19.90 11.68 6.19
N TYR A 27 -19.72 11.16 7.41
CA TYR A 27 -19.90 9.75 7.73
C TYR A 27 -21.34 9.30 7.49
N GLU A 28 -22.32 10.04 8.02
CA GLU A 28 -23.74 9.74 7.82
C GLU A 28 -24.14 9.75 6.34
N TYR A 29 -23.60 10.68 5.56
CA TYR A 29 -23.85 10.73 4.12
C TYR A 29 -23.28 9.49 3.41
N LEU A 30 -21.98 9.21 3.61
CA LEU A 30 -21.28 8.12 2.91
C LEU A 30 -21.82 6.73 3.31
N MET A 31 -22.20 6.54 4.57
CA MET A 31 -22.70 5.26 5.06
C MET A 31 -24.14 4.95 4.61
N LYS A 32 -24.90 5.94 4.11
CA LYS A 32 -26.17 5.69 3.42
C LYS A 32 -25.98 5.00 2.07
N GLU A 33 -24.81 5.16 1.46
CA GLU A 33 -24.44 4.40 0.26
C GLU A 33 -24.03 2.97 0.67
N SER A 34 -24.91 2.00 0.38
CA SER A 34 -24.82 0.63 0.90
C SER A 34 -23.51 -0.10 0.58
N ASP A 35 -22.80 0.32 -0.46
CA ASP A 35 -21.56 -0.28 -0.94
C ASP A 35 -20.30 0.54 -0.63
N PHE A 36 -20.39 1.67 0.08
CA PHE A 36 -19.23 2.49 0.44
C PHE A 36 -18.21 1.70 1.27
N ALA A 37 -18.65 1.09 2.38
CA ALA A 37 -17.76 0.31 3.24
C ALA A 37 -17.09 -0.84 2.47
N THR A 38 -17.85 -1.53 1.63
CA THR A 38 -17.35 -2.60 0.75
C THR A 38 -16.33 -2.09 -0.25
N THR A 39 -16.57 -0.91 -0.85
CA THR A 39 -15.64 -0.24 -1.77
C THR A 39 -14.31 0.05 -1.09
N ILE A 40 -14.35 0.64 0.10
CA ILE A 40 -13.15 0.93 0.91
C ILE A 40 -12.38 -0.34 1.25
N GLN A 41 -13.07 -1.42 1.63
CA GLN A 41 -12.39 -2.70 1.91
C GLN A 41 -11.76 -3.32 0.67
N ASN A 42 -12.41 -3.20 -0.51
CA ASN A 42 -11.94 -3.76 -1.77
C ASN A 42 -10.69 -3.04 -2.33
N LEU A 43 -10.40 -1.80 -1.91
CA LEU A 43 -9.15 -1.12 -2.32
C LEU A 43 -7.90 -1.96 -2.00
N ARG A 44 -7.93 -2.75 -0.93
CA ARG A 44 -6.81 -3.63 -0.54
C ARG A 44 -6.57 -4.75 -1.54
N LYS A 45 -7.61 -5.22 -2.22
CA LYS A 45 -7.49 -6.22 -3.30
C LYS A 45 -6.78 -5.63 -4.51
N SER A 46 -7.04 -4.35 -4.84
CA SER A 46 -6.33 -3.67 -5.93
C SER A 46 -4.83 -3.56 -5.64
N VAL A 47 -4.44 -3.26 -4.40
CA VAL A 47 -3.01 -3.25 -4.01
C VAL A 47 -2.40 -4.65 -4.09
N LEU A 48 -3.12 -5.69 -3.68
CA LEU A 48 -2.67 -7.07 -3.84
C LEU A 48 -2.42 -7.43 -5.31
N GLN A 49 -3.35 -7.09 -6.20
CA GLN A 49 -3.22 -7.37 -7.64
C GLN A 49 -2.07 -6.59 -8.29
N GLU A 50 -1.89 -5.31 -7.94
CA GLU A 50 -0.89 -4.46 -8.59
C GLU A 50 0.52 -4.58 -8.00
N ARG A 51 0.63 -4.90 -6.69
CA ARG A 51 1.91 -4.90 -5.95
C ARG A 51 2.24 -6.24 -5.33
N GLY A 52 1.29 -7.17 -5.20
CA GLY A 52 1.49 -8.46 -4.53
C GLY A 52 1.43 -8.41 -3.01
N VAL A 53 0.95 -7.30 -2.44
CA VAL A 53 0.93 -7.09 -0.98
C VAL A 53 -0.46 -7.26 -0.40
N TYR A 54 -0.60 -8.17 0.55
CA TYR A 54 -1.81 -8.27 1.36
C TYR A 54 -1.84 -7.12 2.38
N LEU A 55 -2.92 -6.33 2.38
CA LEU A 55 -3.09 -5.24 3.33
C LEU A 55 -4.09 -5.59 4.46
N PRO A 56 -3.82 -5.18 5.71
CA PRO A 56 -4.77 -5.31 6.82
C PRO A 56 -6.04 -4.49 6.55
N ALA A 57 -7.12 -4.75 7.30
CA ALA A 57 -8.39 -4.04 7.09
C ALA A 57 -8.28 -2.53 7.27
N VAL A 58 -8.97 -1.77 6.42
CA VAL A 58 -9.14 -0.33 6.60
C VAL A 58 -10.16 -0.11 7.70
N ARG A 59 -9.77 0.53 8.79
CA ARG A 59 -10.67 0.80 9.91
C ARG A 59 -11.35 2.14 9.69
N ILE A 60 -12.66 2.12 9.43
CA ILE A 60 -13.46 3.32 9.30
C ILE A 60 -13.97 3.70 10.69
N LYS A 61 -13.76 4.95 11.10
CA LYS A 61 -14.17 5.48 12.40
C LYS A 61 -14.83 6.84 12.24
N THR A 62 -15.75 7.17 13.13
CA THR A 62 -16.27 8.53 13.24
C THR A 62 -15.19 9.44 13.82
N GLY A 63 -14.99 10.60 13.19
CA GLY A 63 -14.05 11.64 13.60
C GLY A 63 -14.63 12.62 14.62
N SER A 64 -13.94 13.74 14.84
CA SER A 64 -14.38 14.80 15.75
C SER A 64 -15.66 15.50 15.25
N ALA A 65 -16.53 15.88 16.18
CA ALA A 65 -17.71 16.67 15.89
C ALA A 65 -17.39 18.12 15.47
N GLU A 66 -16.20 18.62 15.82
CA GLU A 66 -15.72 19.96 15.42
C GLU A 66 -15.37 20.05 13.92
N GLU A 67 -15.11 18.90 13.28
CA GLU A 67 -14.74 18.81 11.87
C GLU A 67 -15.73 17.91 11.10
N PRO A 68 -17.02 18.30 11.00
CA PRO A 68 -18.11 17.41 10.57
C PRO A 68 -17.99 16.92 9.12
N ASN A 69 -17.28 17.66 8.28
CA ASN A 69 -17.11 17.41 6.84
C ASN A 69 -15.70 16.92 6.47
N ARG A 70 -14.83 16.71 7.46
CA ARG A 70 -13.44 16.34 7.23
C ARG A 70 -13.29 14.82 7.23
N TYR A 71 -12.42 14.31 6.37
CA TYR A 71 -11.87 12.96 6.53
C TYR A 71 -10.37 13.02 6.78
N ILE A 72 -9.85 12.06 7.53
CA ILE A 72 -8.43 11.91 7.86
C ILE A 72 -8.03 10.46 7.58
N ILE A 73 -7.02 10.29 6.73
CA ILE A 73 -6.39 9.00 6.47
C ILE A 73 -5.18 8.85 7.41
N ARG A 74 -5.17 7.75 8.16
CA ARG A 74 -4.08 7.41 9.08
C ARG A 74 -3.38 6.13 8.67
N ILE A 75 -2.06 6.13 8.83
CA ILE A 75 -1.22 4.95 8.68
C ILE A 75 -0.46 4.77 9.99
N ARG A 76 -0.69 3.64 10.68
CA ARG A 76 -0.12 3.34 12.01
C ARG A 76 -0.34 4.51 13.00
N GLY A 77 -1.57 5.03 13.04
CA GLY A 77 -1.97 6.15 13.91
C GLY A 77 -1.53 7.55 13.45
N ARG A 78 -0.57 7.66 12.52
CA ARG A 78 -0.13 8.94 11.98
C ARG A 78 -1.07 9.44 10.90
N ARG A 79 -1.49 10.70 10.99
CA ARG A 79 -2.19 11.41 9.90
C ARG A 79 -1.25 11.55 8.70
N VAL A 80 -1.64 11.01 7.55
CA VAL A 80 -0.84 11.05 6.31
C VAL A 80 -1.52 11.84 5.19
N ALA A 81 -2.84 11.99 5.25
CA ALA A 81 -3.65 12.74 4.30
C ALA A 81 -4.99 13.08 4.93
N ASP A 82 -5.66 14.10 4.40
CA ASP A 82 -6.98 14.55 4.83
C ASP A 82 -7.61 15.46 3.79
N GLY A 83 -8.88 15.82 4.00
CA GLY A 83 -9.57 16.83 3.22
C GLY A 83 -10.98 17.09 3.72
N ASP A 84 -11.54 18.21 3.29
CA ASP A 84 -12.94 18.58 3.54
C ASP A 84 -13.79 18.28 2.31
N LEU A 85 -14.94 17.67 2.52
CA LEU A 85 -15.91 17.30 1.48
C LEU A 85 -17.30 17.73 1.93
N TYR A 86 -18.08 18.32 1.02
CA TYR A 86 -19.36 18.94 1.36
C TYR A 86 -20.53 18.27 0.63
N PRO A 87 -20.85 17.00 0.89
CA PRO A 87 -21.97 16.34 0.22
C PRO A 87 -23.31 17.08 0.48
N PRO A 88 -24.26 17.10 -0.47
CA PRO A 88 -24.22 16.40 -1.76
C PRO A 88 -23.43 17.12 -2.86
N LEU A 89 -22.69 18.20 -2.54
CA LEU A 89 -21.90 18.92 -3.52
C LEU A 89 -20.77 18.05 -4.09
N ARG A 90 -20.44 18.35 -5.34
CA ARG A 90 -19.44 17.70 -6.18
C ARG A 90 -18.33 18.70 -6.52
N PHE A 91 -17.09 18.24 -6.62
CA PHE A 91 -15.97 19.08 -7.03
C PHE A 91 -15.87 19.14 -8.56
N SER A 92 -15.88 20.34 -9.12
CA SER A 92 -15.66 20.58 -10.55
C SER A 92 -14.54 21.59 -10.77
N GLU A 93 -13.67 21.33 -11.74
CA GLU A 93 -12.66 22.28 -12.21
C GLU A 93 -13.28 23.40 -13.07
N ARG A 94 -14.50 23.18 -13.56
CA ARG A 94 -15.23 24.18 -14.36
C ARG A 94 -15.84 25.23 -13.43
N HIS A 95 -15.80 26.49 -13.85
CA HIS A 95 -16.42 27.59 -13.14
C HIS A 95 -17.95 27.56 -13.33
N VAL A 96 -18.63 26.77 -12.50
CA VAL A 96 -20.07 26.52 -12.56
C VAL A 96 -20.78 26.97 -11.26
N SER A 97 -20.04 27.53 -10.29
CA SER A 97 -20.55 27.89 -8.96
C SER A 97 -19.66 28.96 -8.32
N ASP A 98 -20.24 29.81 -7.46
CA ASP A 98 -19.52 30.83 -6.67
C ASP A 98 -18.89 30.27 -5.37
N ARG A 99 -18.80 28.95 -5.23
CA ARG A 99 -18.19 28.27 -4.07
C ARG A 99 -16.80 27.74 -4.41
N PRO A 100 -15.73 28.55 -4.33
CA PRO A 100 -14.38 28.11 -4.64
C PRO A 100 -13.93 26.99 -3.70
N ALA A 101 -13.12 26.08 -4.22
CA ALA A 101 -12.63 24.91 -3.53
C ALA A 101 -11.23 24.52 -4.02
N ILE A 102 -10.53 23.74 -3.20
CA ILE A 102 -9.28 23.07 -3.59
C ILE A 102 -9.50 21.57 -3.45
N HIS A 103 -9.26 20.81 -4.52
CA HIS A 103 -9.42 19.36 -4.48
C HIS A 103 -8.45 18.76 -3.43
N PRO A 104 -8.92 17.97 -2.45
CA PRO A 104 -8.08 17.55 -1.31
C PRO A 104 -6.94 16.59 -1.68
N MET A 105 -7.16 15.73 -2.69
CA MET A 105 -6.12 14.86 -3.26
C MET A 105 -5.28 15.57 -4.34
N LYS A 106 -5.92 16.10 -5.39
CA LYS A 106 -5.22 16.66 -6.58
C LYS A 106 -4.56 18.02 -6.32
N ARG A 107 -4.98 18.75 -5.28
CA ARG A 107 -4.49 20.11 -4.92
C ARG A 107 -4.64 21.14 -6.05
N ILE A 108 -5.70 21.00 -6.82
CA ILE A 108 -6.08 21.93 -7.91
C ILE A 108 -7.27 22.78 -7.47
N GLU A 109 -7.32 24.01 -7.99
CA GLU A 109 -8.44 24.93 -7.79
C GLU A 109 -9.67 24.46 -8.56
N GLY A 110 -10.85 24.74 -8.02
CA GLY A 110 -12.13 24.42 -8.63
C GLY A 110 -13.28 24.93 -7.77
N TYR A 111 -14.44 24.30 -7.87
CA TYR A 111 -15.67 24.77 -7.24
C TYR A 111 -16.52 23.61 -6.72
N TRP A 112 -17.23 23.86 -5.62
CA TRP A 112 -18.29 22.96 -5.15
C TRP A 112 -19.59 23.27 -5.91
N THR A 113 -20.11 22.28 -6.63
CA THR A 113 -21.30 22.37 -7.48
C THR A 113 -22.35 21.33 -7.07
N GLU A 114 -23.62 21.53 -7.43
CA GLU A 114 -24.68 20.57 -7.08
C GLU A 114 -24.73 19.36 -8.02
N ASN A 115 -24.45 19.55 -9.31
CA ASN A 115 -24.77 18.56 -10.36
C ASN A 115 -23.55 18.03 -11.12
N GLU A 116 -22.42 18.73 -11.12
CA GLU A 116 -21.27 18.39 -11.96
C GLU A 116 -20.03 18.06 -11.14
N GLY A 117 -19.26 17.08 -11.63
CA GLY A 117 -17.94 16.75 -11.10
C GLY A 117 -17.94 15.58 -10.12
N GLU A 118 -16.83 15.47 -9.39
CA GLU A 118 -16.50 14.33 -8.54
C GLU A 118 -17.25 14.38 -7.21
N THR A 119 -17.91 13.29 -6.86
CA THR A 119 -18.60 13.11 -5.58
C THR A 119 -17.62 13.01 -4.42
N ALA A 120 -18.11 13.28 -3.19
CA ALA A 120 -17.35 13.02 -1.97
C ALA A 120 -16.81 11.58 -1.91
N ARG A 121 -17.61 10.59 -2.31
CA ARG A 121 -17.21 9.18 -2.36
C ARG A 121 -16.08 8.92 -3.35
N GLU A 122 -16.15 9.46 -4.57
CA GLU A 122 -15.10 9.29 -5.58
C GLU A 122 -13.78 9.88 -5.09
N ILE A 123 -13.83 11.09 -4.53
CA ILE A 123 -12.66 11.80 -4.02
C ILE A 123 -12.00 11.04 -2.85
N ILE A 124 -12.76 10.66 -1.83
CA ILE A 124 -12.20 9.95 -0.65
C ILE A 124 -11.66 8.56 -1.03
N THR A 125 -12.33 7.86 -1.94
CA THR A 125 -11.91 6.54 -2.42
C THR A 125 -10.62 6.64 -3.24
N ALA A 126 -10.55 7.60 -4.16
CA ALA A 126 -9.35 7.85 -4.97
C ALA A 126 -8.17 8.28 -4.08
N HIS A 127 -8.41 9.15 -3.10
CA HIS A 127 -7.35 9.61 -2.19
C HIS A 127 -6.83 8.47 -1.31
N LEU A 128 -7.72 7.66 -0.71
CA LEU A 128 -7.32 6.49 0.06
C LEU A 128 -6.54 5.50 -0.80
N ARG A 129 -7.00 5.20 -2.01
CA ARG A 129 -6.28 4.34 -2.95
C ARG A 129 -4.87 4.88 -3.21
N HIS A 130 -4.74 6.16 -3.54
CA HIS A 130 -3.45 6.79 -3.76
C HIS A 130 -2.51 6.64 -2.55
N VAL A 131 -3.01 6.88 -1.33
CA VAL A 131 -2.24 6.71 -0.09
C VAL A 131 -1.79 5.26 0.10
N LEU A 132 -2.67 4.28 -0.12
CA LEU A 132 -2.33 2.86 0.02
C LEU A 132 -1.24 2.41 -0.95
N HIS A 133 -1.25 2.90 -2.20
CA HIS A 133 -0.22 2.57 -3.18
C HIS A 133 1.11 3.30 -2.94
N SER A 134 1.05 4.58 -2.55
CA SER A 134 2.23 5.41 -2.33
C SER A 134 3.01 5.04 -1.08
N ARG A 135 2.35 4.42 -0.08
CA ARG A 135 2.95 4.02 1.21
C ARG A 135 2.91 2.52 1.46
N VAL A 136 2.88 1.71 0.39
CA VAL A 136 2.74 0.25 0.51
C VAL A 136 3.91 -0.40 1.27
N ASP A 137 5.10 0.18 1.21
CA ASP A 137 6.27 -0.28 1.98
C ASP A 137 6.12 -0.02 3.49
N GLU A 138 5.44 1.05 3.89
CA GLU A 138 5.09 1.33 5.29
C GLU A 138 3.98 0.39 5.79
N LEU A 139 3.14 -0.12 4.88
CA LEU A 139 2.08 -1.05 5.21
C LEU A 139 2.57 -2.50 5.36
N PHE A 140 3.72 -2.84 4.79
CA PHE A 140 4.36 -4.14 5.00
C PHE A 140 5.07 -4.22 6.35
N THR A 141 4.37 -4.72 7.36
CA THR A 141 4.89 -4.87 8.73
C THR A 141 5.74 -6.14 8.88
N TYR A 142 6.54 -6.20 9.95
CA TYR A 142 7.26 -7.42 10.32
C TYR A 142 6.29 -8.60 10.60
N GLU A 143 5.19 -8.33 11.33
CA GLU A 143 4.14 -9.33 11.58
C GLU A 143 3.58 -9.89 10.27
N LEU A 144 3.39 -9.03 9.27
CA LEU A 144 2.92 -9.47 7.96
C LEU A 144 3.95 -10.38 7.28
N ALA A 145 5.25 -10.05 7.32
CA ALA A 145 6.30 -10.91 6.78
C ALA A 145 6.31 -12.30 7.45
N VAL A 146 6.18 -12.36 8.78
CA VAL A 146 6.07 -13.63 9.53
C VAL A 146 4.84 -14.43 9.07
N ARG A 147 3.68 -13.78 8.94
CA ARG A 147 2.45 -14.42 8.49
C ARG A 147 2.55 -14.95 7.06
N TRP A 148 3.14 -14.18 6.14
CA TRP A 148 3.37 -14.61 4.76
C TRP A 148 4.31 -15.81 4.69
N LEU A 149 5.41 -15.81 5.45
CA LEU A 149 6.30 -16.97 5.52
C LEU A 149 5.60 -18.21 6.09
N LYS A 150 4.78 -18.05 7.13
CA LYS A 150 3.98 -19.14 7.68
C LYS A 150 3.02 -19.71 6.64
N GLN A 151 2.34 -18.84 5.88
CA GLN A 151 1.43 -19.25 4.81
C GLN A 151 2.18 -19.93 3.65
N ALA A 152 3.32 -19.40 3.23
CA ALA A 152 4.14 -20.02 2.19
C ALA A 152 4.59 -21.42 2.61
N ARG A 153 5.06 -21.60 3.86
CA ARG A 153 5.46 -22.93 4.36
C ARG A 153 4.34 -23.96 4.30
N SER A 154 3.08 -23.56 4.47
CA SER A 154 1.97 -24.51 4.39
C SER A 154 1.65 -24.95 2.95
N HIS A 155 2.23 -24.31 1.93
CA HIS A 155 2.04 -24.62 0.51
C HIS A 155 3.31 -25.20 -0.13
N ILE A 156 4.48 -24.67 0.23
CA ILE A 156 5.81 -25.02 -0.30
C ILE A 156 6.83 -25.19 0.84
N PRO A 157 6.65 -26.20 1.72
CA PRO A 157 7.48 -26.36 2.92
C PRO A 157 8.96 -26.56 2.61
N GLU A 158 9.29 -27.31 1.56
CA GLU A 158 10.67 -27.64 1.17
C GLU A 158 11.46 -26.39 0.80
N LEU A 159 10.89 -25.49 -0.02
CA LEU A 159 11.54 -24.23 -0.39
C LEU A 159 11.76 -23.32 0.82
N VAL A 160 10.77 -23.22 1.70
CA VAL A 160 10.86 -22.36 2.89
C VAL A 160 11.87 -22.91 3.88
N ASP A 161 11.97 -24.22 4.05
CA ASP A 161 12.89 -24.84 4.98
C ASP A 161 14.34 -24.78 4.47
N GLU A 162 14.60 -24.98 3.16
CA GLU A 162 15.92 -24.73 2.57
C GLU A 162 16.38 -23.27 2.75
N LEU A 163 15.48 -22.31 2.51
CA LEU A 163 15.81 -20.89 2.71
C LEU A 163 16.19 -20.57 4.16
N LYS A 164 15.51 -21.21 5.14
CA LYS A 164 15.86 -21.04 6.56
C LYS A 164 17.23 -21.63 6.88
N GLU A 165 17.55 -22.82 6.36
CA GLU A 165 18.86 -23.44 6.53
C GLU A 165 19.99 -22.56 5.97
N ARG A 166 19.69 -21.80 4.91
CA ARG A 166 20.59 -20.81 4.31
C ARG A 166 20.63 -19.45 5.04
N GLY A 167 19.92 -19.31 6.16
CA GLY A 167 19.93 -18.11 6.99
C GLY A 167 18.89 -17.05 6.63
N MET A 168 17.86 -17.39 5.83
CA MET A 168 16.75 -16.48 5.60
C MET A 168 15.90 -16.35 6.88
N THR A 169 15.73 -15.11 7.35
CA THR A 169 14.89 -14.78 8.50
C THR A 169 13.67 -13.96 8.08
N PRO A 170 12.60 -13.90 8.90
CA PRO A 170 11.49 -12.99 8.64
C PRO A 170 11.93 -11.51 8.56
N GLY A 171 12.96 -11.12 9.31
CA GLY A 171 13.52 -9.77 9.29
C GLY A 171 14.24 -9.44 7.98
N LEU A 172 14.97 -10.41 7.43
CA LEU A 172 15.60 -10.27 6.12
C LEU A 172 14.55 -10.16 5.01
N LEU A 173 13.57 -11.07 4.99
CA LEU A 173 12.45 -10.98 4.03
C LEU A 173 11.73 -9.64 4.15
N TRP A 174 11.40 -9.22 5.38
CA TRP A 174 10.74 -7.94 5.63
C TRP A 174 11.53 -6.77 5.03
N SER A 175 12.84 -6.74 5.24
CA SER A 175 13.72 -5.69 4.72
C SER A 175 13.81 -5.72 3.19
N VAL A 176 13.97 -6.90 2.59
CA VAL A 176 14.03 -7.09 1.12
C VAL A 176 12.73 -6.63 0.47
N VAL A 177 11.58 -7.09 0.99
CA VAL A 177 10.26 -6.72 0.46
C VAL A 177 10.03 -5.22 0.58
N LYS A 178 10.39 -4.59 1.71
CA LYS A 178 10.29 -3.13 1.88
C LYS A 178 11.06 -2.37 0.80
N ILE A 179 12.27 -2.80 0.47
CA ILE A 179 13.08 -2.17 -0.59
C ILE A 179 12.41 -2.36 -1.95
N LEU A 180 12.00 -3.58 -2.28
CA LEU A 180 11.31 -3.88 -3.56
C LEU A 180 10.04 -3.03 -3.73
N LEU A 181 9.24 -2.92 -2.68
CA LEU A 181 8.00 -2.13 -2.69
C LEU A 181 8.26 -0.64 -2.86
N ARG A 182 9.27 -0.09 -2.18
CA ARG A 182 9.71 1.30 -2.35
C ARG A 182 10.14 1.58 -3.79
N ASP A 183 10.83 0.62 -4.40
CA ASP A 183 11.33 0.71 -5.78
C ASP A 183 10.26 0.30 -6.81
N ARG A 184 9.01 0.11 -6.37
CA ARG A 184 7.83 -0.27 -7.18
C ARG A 184 8.00 -1.59 -7.93
N VAL A 185 8.83 -2.49 -7.42
CA VAL A 185 8.98 -3.86 -7.91
C VAL A 185 7.87 -4.72 -7.29
N PRO A 186 6.94 -5.30 -8.08
CA PRO A 186 5.91 -6.17 -7.55
C PRO A 186 6.51 -7.43 -6.92
N ILE A 187 5.91 -7.88 -5.81
CA ILE A 187 6.39 -9.06 -5.06
C ILE A 187 5.59 -10.34 -5.35
N HIS A 188 4.61 -10.28 -6.26
CA HIS A 188 3.85 -11.45 -6.70
C HIS A 188 4.48 -12.10 -7.96
N PRO A 189 4.25 -13.41 -8.18
CA PRO A 189 3.81 -14.39 -7.19
C PRO A 189 4.82 -14.51 -6.04
N PHE A 190 4.36 -14.87 -4.84
CA PHE A 190 5.21 -14.90 -3.66
C PHE A 190 6.15 -16.11 -3.67
N GLU A 191 5.73 -17.26 -4.23
CA GLU A 191 6.64 -18.40 -4.45
C GLU A 191 7.83 -18.00 -5.32
N GLU A 192 7.59 -17.30 -6.42
CA GLU A 192 8.65 -16.81 -7.31
C GLU A 192 9.59 -15.82 -6.59
N LEU A 193 9.06 -14.99 -5.68
CA LEU A 193 9.92 -14.13 -4.85
C LEU A 193 10.88 -14.99 -4.01
N LEU A 194 10.38 -16.03 -3.35
CA LEU A 194 11.19 -16.93 -2.52
C LEU A 194 12.22 -17.70 -3.36
N GLU A 195 11.84 -18.21 -4.53
CA GLU A 195 12.75 -18.84 -5.48
C GLU A 195 13.88 -17.89 -5.92
N ASN A 196 13.56 -16.61 -6.17
CA ASN A 196 14.57 -15.62 -6.52
C ASN A 196 15.51 -15.30 -5.35
N ILE A 197 15.01 -15.33 -4.11
CA ILE A 197 15.86 -15.21 -2.92
C ILE A 197 16.77 -16.44 -2.81
N LEU A 198 16.24 -17.65 -3.06
CA LEU A 198 17.04 -18.88 -3.03
C LEU A 198 18.15 -18.84 -4.09
N ASP A 199 17.82 -18.44 -5.32
CA ASP A 199 18.76 -18.27 -6.42
C ASP A 199 19.87 -17.27 -6.06
N TYR A 200 19.53 -16.18 -5.35
CA TYR A 200 20.54 -15.28 -4.80
C TYR A 200 21.48 -16.01 -3.83
N TYR A 201 20.95 -16.79 -2.87
CA TYR A 201 21.79 -17.53 -1.91
C TYR A 201 22.68 -18.60 -2.57
N ILE A 202 22.23 -19.21 -3.67
CA ILE A 202 23.00 -20.21 -4.41
C ILE A 202 24.13 -19.53 -5.21
N SER A 203 23.84 -18.40 -5.85
CA SER A 203 24.81 -17.65 -6.66
C SER A 203 25.77 -16.79 -5.82
N HIS A 204 25.38 -16.45 -4.60
CA HIS A 204 26.15 -15.64 -3.64
C HIS A 204 26.20 -16.38 -2.28
N PRO A 205 26.92 -17.51 -2.20
CA PRO A 205 27.02 -18.26 -0.95
C PRO A 205 27.58 -17.37 0.16
N PRO A 206 27.25 -17.60 1.45
CA PRO A 206 27.70 -16.77 2.57
C PRO A 206 29.22 -16.57 2.69
N GLN A 207 30.01 -17.40 2.00
CA GLN A 207 31.46 -17.36 1.94
C GLN A 207 32.00 -16.55 0.74
N GLY A 208 31.13 -16.10 -0.17
CA GLY A 208 31.44 -15.32 -1.36
C GLY A 208 31.01 -13.86 -1.23
N TYR A 209 32.00 -12.97 -1.20
CA TYR A 209 31.90 -11.50 -1.26
C TYR A 209 30.79 -10.87 -0.37
N ALA A 210 30.94 -11.00 0.95
CA ALA A 210 30.34 -10.06 1.88
C ALA A 210 31.30 -8.86 2.06
N PRO A 211 30.86 -7.60 1.82
CA PRO A 211 31.61 -6.41 2.22
C PRO A 211 32.12 -6.52 3.67
N PRO A 212 33.30 -5.93 3.98
CA PRO A 212 33.82 -5.93 5.34
C PRO A 212 32.77 -5.39 6.33
N GLY A 213 32.34 -6.22 7.27
CA GLY A 213 31.34 -5.87 8.29
C GLY A 213 29.98 -6.56 8.18
N TRP A 214 29.70 -7.32 7.12
CA TRP A 214 28.49 -8.14 7.03
C TRP A 214 28.78 -9.61 7.32
N THR A 215 28.05 -10.19 8.27
CA THR A 215 28.10 -11.63 8.57
C THR A 215 27.03 -12.42 7.80
N HIS A 216 26.09 -11.73 7.14
CA HIS A 216 24.97 -12.30 6.39
C HIS A 216 24.68 -11.47 5.12
N PRO A 217 23.99 -12.02 4.12
CA PRO A 217 23.55 -11.27 2.96
C PRO A 217 22.78 -9.99 3.32
N HIS A 218 23.14 -8.89 2.67
CA HIS A 218 22.47 -7.61 2.90
C HIS A 218 21.15 -7.54 2.11
N PRO A 219 20.07 -7.00 2.71
CA PRO A 219 18.78 -6.88 2.05
C PRO A 219 18.84 -6.15 0.70
N GLU A 220 19.68 -5.13 0.58
CA GLU A 220 19.82 -4.36 -0.68
C GLU A 220 20.40 -5.17 -1.82
N SER A 221 21.37 -6.05 -1.54
CA SER A 221 21.98 -6.91 -2.56
C SER A 221 20.96 -7.90 -3.12
N ILE A 222 20.17 -8.52 -2.24
CA ILE A 222 19.08 -9.42 -2.63
C ILE A 222 18.01 -8.66 -3.43
N ALA A 223 17.57 -7.50 -2.95
CA ALA A 223 16.55 -6.71 -3.62
C ALA A 223 17.00 -6.25 -5.01
N LYS A 224 18.26 -5.80 -5.14
CA LYS A 224 18.86 -5.42 -6.43
C LYS A 224 18.88 -6.60 -7.40
N PHE A 225 19.33 -7.77 -6.95
CA PHE A 225 19.33 -8.99 -7.76
C PHE A 225 17.94 -9.35 -8.29
N ILE A 226 16.92 -9.33 -7.41
CA ILE A 226 15.52 -9.61 -7.78
C ILE A 226 15.01 -8.58 -8.78
N ALA A 227 15.27 -7.29 -8.55
CA ALA A 227 14.84 -6.21 -9.42
C ALA A 227 15.43 -6.33 -10.84
N GLU A 228 16.72 -6.67 -10.95
CA GLU A 228 17.38 -6.89 -12.24
C GLU A 228 16.79 -8.09 -12.98
N LYS A 229 16.55 -9.20 -12.28
CA LYS A 229 15.96 -10.41 -12.87
C LYS A 229 14.54 -10.15 -13.38
N ARG A 230 13.73 -9.39 -12.65
CA ARG A 230 12.37 -9.00 -13.06
C ARG A 230 12.37 -8.02 -14.24
N LYS A 231 13.31 -7.06 -14.30
CA LYS A 231 13.44 -6.15 -15.45
C LYS A 231 13.74 -6.90 -16.76
N ARG A 232 14.63 -7.90 -16.71
CA ARG A 232 15.00 -8.72 -17.88
C ARG A 232 13.83 -9.56 -18.43
N ARG A 233 12.80 -9.81 -17.62
CA ARG A 233 11.61 -10.59 -18.01
C ARG A 233 10.54 -9.77 -18.72
N ILE A 234 10.53 -8.44 -18.57
CA ILE A 234 9.60 -7.57 -19.31
C ILE A 234 10.13 -7.43 -20.75
N PRO A 235 9.43 -7.93 -21.79
CA PRO A 235 9.87 -7.75 -23.16
C PRO A 235 10.00 -6.24 -23.43
N ALA A 236 11.13 -5.81 -23.98
CA ALA A 236 11.25 -4.44 -24.47
C ALA A 236 10.07 -4.18 -25.41
N LYS A 237 9.29 -3.13 -25.12
CA LYS A 237 8.16 -2.71 -25.95
C LYS A 237 8.70 -2.56 -27.37
N LYS A 238 8.34 -3.49 -28.28
CA LYS A 238 8.68 -3.35 -29.70
C LYS A 238 8.05 -2.04 -30.14
N ASP A 239 8.88 -1.08 -30.49
CA ASP A 239 8.46 0.14 -31.16
C ASP A 239 7.79 -0.32 -32.46
N THR A 240 6.46 -0.32 -32.47
CA THR A 240 5.69 -0.50 -33.70
C THR A 240 5.86 0.80 -34.49
N GLY A 241 7.02 0.95 -35.10
CA GLY A 241 7.25 1.95 -36.13
C GLY A 241 6.16 1.79 -37.18
N ASN A 242 5.56 2.92 -37.55
CA ASN A 242 4.55 3.06 -38.59
C ASN A 242 4.80 2.08 -39.75
N VAL A 243 3.97 1.04 -39.84
CA VAL A 243 3.80 0.33 -41.10
C VAL A 243 2.93 1.24 -41.96
N ILE A 244 3.60 2.08 -42.76
CA ILE A 244 3.00 2.77 -43.89
C ILE A 244 2.60 1.66 -44.87
N GLY A 245 1.33 1.26 -44.80
CA GLY A 245 0.73 0.34 -45.77
C GLY A 245 0.64 1.03 -47.12
N PHE A 246 1.42 0.55 -48.08
CA PHE A 246 1.29 0.93 -49.48
C PHE A 246 -0.06 0.48 -50.03
N VAL A 247 -0.76 1.42 -50.66
CA VAL A 247 -1.92 1.17 -51.53
C VAL A 247 -1.46 0.40 -52.77
N LYS A 248 -2.18 -0.67 -53.11
CA LYS A 248 -2.40 -1.11 -54.49
C LYS A 248 -3.80 -1.69 -54.62
#